data_AF-A0A9D6JP29-F1
#
_entry.id   AF-A0A9D6JP29-F1
#
_cell.length_a   1.000
_cell.length_b   1.000
_cell.length_c   1.000
_cell.angle_alpha   90.00
_cell.angle_beta   90.00
_cell.angle_gamma   90.00
#
_symmetry.space_group_name_H-M   'P 1'
#
loop_
_entity.id
_entity.type
_entity.pdbx_description
1 polymer ?
#
loop_
_entity_poly.entity_id
_entity_poly.type
_entity_poly.pdbx_seq_one_letter_code
_entity_poly.pdbx_strand_id
1 'polypeptide(L)'
;MPKKLKPYLWVLVFLVAVPGIFVAGTWIRFLLAETPFHYAWVQGAWPLACSTRGCITTADWARQFEVAKRFAVFTGGAAQTPAQALTSALRQHLLSHAFFKSPVTVADAKRYRQEILNVQRTDFLETNLGMSAEEYDQYVILPFLEQQALMGQYKAESTEELYKLLSQERFLVLFTWHYRWDRATGSIL
;
A
#
# COMPACT_ATOMS: atom_id res chain seq x y z
N MET A 1 25.81 -46.20 21.66
CA MET A 1 24.47 -46.07 22.28
C MET A 1 23.98 -44.65 22.08
N PRO A 2 22.90 -44.39 21.32
CA PRO A 2 22.40 -43.04 21.14
C PRO A 2 21.79 -42.54 22.45
N LYS A 3 22.28 -41.40 22.96
CA LYS A 3 21.73 -40.74 24.17
C LYS A 3 20.27 -40.38 23.88
N LYS A 4 19.32 -41.02 24.57
CA LYS A 4 17.90 -40.67 24.51
C LYS A 4 17.75 -39.20 24.91
N LEU A 5 17.35 -38.35 23.96
CA LEU A 5 16.98 -36.97 24.26
C LEU A 5 15.87 -36.96 25.31
N LYS A 6 16.06 -36.19 26.39
CA LYS A 6 15.06 -36.09 27.45
C LYS A 6 13.79 -35.43 26.90
N PRO A 7 12.59 -35.86 27.32
CA PRO A 7 11.31 -35.46 26.70
C PRO A 7 11.06 -33.95 26.73
N TYR A 8 11.55 -33.23 27.74
CA TYR A 8 11.46 -31.76 27.78
C TYR A 8 12.26 -31.06 26.68
N LEU A 9 13.33 -31.69 26.17
CA LEU A 9 14.16 -31.13 25.10
C LEU A 9 13.41 -31.22 23.76
N TRP A 10 12.60 -32.26 23.56
CA TRP A 10 11.69 -32.36 22.42
C TRP A 10 10.60 -31.30 22.48
N VAL A 11 10.00 -31.06 23.65
CA VAL A 11 9.01 -29.99 23.83
C VAL A 11 9.62 -28.62 23.50
N LEU A 12 10.85 -28.37 23.93
CA LEU A 12 11.56 -27.12 23.65
C LEU A 12 11.93 -26.96 22.17
N VAL A 13 12.33 -28.05 21.50
CA VAL A 13 12.55 -28.08 20.05
C VAL A 13 11.23 -27.82 19.30
N PHE A 14 10.11 -28.43 19.68
CA PHE A 14 8.83 -28.15 19.05
C PHE A 14 8.35 -26.71 19.30
N LEU A 15 8.55 -26.17 20.50
CA LEU A 15 8.19 -24.79 20.84
C LEU A 15 9.01 -23.73 20.10
N VAL A 16 10.24 -24.03 19.67
CA VAL A 16 11.10 -23.05 18.98
C VAL A 16 11.15 -23.32 17.46
N ALA A 17 11.26 -24.58 17.05
CA ALA A 17 11.40 -24.96 15.65
C ALA A 17 10.07 -24.83 14.88
N VAL A 18 8.92 -25.14 15.49
CA VAL A 18 7.63 -25.01 14.80
C VAL A 18 7.30 -23.54 14.50
N PRO A 19 7.41 -22.60 15.45
CA PRO A 19 7.26 -21.18 15.13
C PRO A 19 8.33 -20.68 14.16
N GLY A 20 9.58 -21.11 14.30
CA GLY A 20 10.67 -20.72 13.41
C GLY A 20 10.43 -21.15 11.95
N ILE A 21 10.00 -22.40 11.73
CA ILE A 21 9.66 -22.93 10.40
C ILE A 21 8.41 -22.22 9.86
N PHE A 22 7.42 -21.92 10.71
CA PHE A 22 6.23 -21.18 10.30
C PHE A 22 6.57 -19.75 9.86
N VAL A 23 7.42 -19.03 10.61
CA VAL A 23 7.89 -17.67 10.28
C VAL A 23 8.75 -17.69 9.02
N ALA A 24 9.68 -18.64 8.89
CA ALA A 24 10.52 -18.75 7.69
C ALA A 24 9.69 -19.13 6.44
N GLY A 25 8.75 -20.07 6.58
CA GLY A 25 7.86 -20.47 5.49
C GLY A 25 6.91 -19.36 5.05
N THR A 26 6.40 -18.56 5.99
CA THR A 26 5.60 -17.37 5.67
C THR A 26 6.45 -16.29 5.00
N TRP A 27 7.69 -16.06 5.45
CA TRP A 27 8.66 -15.20 4.75
C TRP A 27 8.92 -15.63 3.31
N ILE A 28 9.17 -16.91 3.07
CA ILE A 28 9.43 -17.42 1.71
C ILE A 28 8.20 -17.21 0.82
N ARG A 29 6.99 -17.51 1.33
CA ARG A 29 5.75 -17.25 0.59
C ARG A 29 5.53 -15.75 0.34
N PHE A 30 5.92 -14.90 1.27
CA PHE A 30 5.92 -13.45 1.14
C PHE A 30 6.84 -12.96 0.03
N LEU A 31 8.09 -13.41 0.02
CA LEU A 31 9.07 -13.03 -1.00
C LEU A 31 8.64 -13.45 -2.42
N LEU A 32 7.88 -14.56 -2.53
CA LEU A 32 7.40 -15.14 -3.78
C LEU A 32 5.98 -14.69 -4.18
N ALA A 33 5.34 -13.77 -3.45
CA ALA A 33 3.95 -13.43 -3.74
C ALA A 33 3.79 -12.52 -4.98
N GLU A 34 2.93 -12.96 -5.90
CA GLU A 34 2.53 -12.21 -7.10
C GLU A 34 1.19 -11.46 -6.93
N THR A 35 0.51 -11.68 -5.80
CA THR A 35 -0.81 -11.11 -5.52
C THR A 35 -0.90 -10.66 -4.06
N PRO A 36 -1.80 -9.71 -3.73
CA PRO A 36 -1.99 -9.29 -2.35
C PRO A 36 -2.44 -10.46 -1.45
N PHE A 37 -1.94 -10.47 -0.22
CA PHE A 37 -2.29 -11.51 0.75
C PHE A 37 -3.74 -11.36 1.23
N HIS A 38 -4.52 -12.44 1.12
CA HIS A 38 -5.90 -12.50 1.61
C HIS A 38 -6.05 -13.15 3.00
N TYR A 39 -4.95 -13.59 3.64
CA TYR A 39 -5.01 -14.33 4.90
C TYR A 39 -4.98 -13.40 6.13
N ALA A 40 -5.93 -13.60 7.04
CA ALA A 40 -6.09 -12.79 8.26
C ALA A 40 -4.88 -12.81 9.21
N TRP A 41 -4.06 -13.88 9.23
CA TRP A 41 -2.87 -13.94 10.08
C TRP A 41 -1.66 -13.15 9.55
N VAL A 42 -1.72 -12.67 8.30
CA VAL A 42 -0.70 -11.76 7.69
C VAL A 42 -1.06 -10.30 7.96
N GLN A 43 -2.16 -10.02 8.69
CA GLN A 43 -2.59 -8.68 9.08
C GLN A 43 -1.64 -7.97 10.05
N GLY A 44 -0.62 -8.66 10.57
CA GLY A 44 0.59 -8.00 11.09
C GLY A 44 1.37 -7.38 9.93
N ALA A 45 0.87 -6.26 9.41
CA ALA A 45 1.36 -5.45 8.30
C ALA A 45 2.85 -5.67 7.95
N TRP A 46 3.13 -6.64 7.09
CA TRP A 46 4.50 -6.98 6.70
C TRP A 46 5.04 -5.91 5.76
N PRO A 47 6.26 -5.39 5.96
CA PRO A 47 6.80 -4.34 5.11
C PRO A 47 7.05 -4.89 3.70
N LEU A 48 6.32 -4.37 2.71
CA LEU A 48 6.55 -4.61 1.28
C LEU A 48 7.63 -3.71 0.72
N ALA A 49 7.64 -2.47 1.18
CA ALA A 49 8.63 -1.50 0.79
C ALA A 49 8.89 -0.52 1.93
N CYS A 50 10.13 -0.10 2.13
CA CYS A 50 10.45 0.91 3.14
C CYS A 50 11.29 2.04 2.55
N SER A 51 11.03 3.25 3.06
CA SER A 51 11.93 4.39 2.96
C SER A 51 12.41 4.77 4.37
N THR A 52 13.26 5.79 4.47
CA THR A 52 13.72 6.34 5.75
C THR A 52 12.60 6.94 6.60
N ARG A 53 11.40 7.17 6.05
CA ARG A 53 10.26 7.78 6.77
C ARG A 53 9.08 6.84 7.02
N GLY A 54 9.22 5.55 6.72
CA GLY A 54 8.17 4.57 6.97
C GLY A 54 8.11 3.50 5.88
N CYS A 55 7.17 2.58 6.06
CA CYS A 55 7.01 1.42 5.21
C CYS A 55 5.59 1.31 4.66
N ILE A 56 5.49 0.88 3.41
CA ILE A 56 4.27 0.36 2.82
C ILE A 56 4.18 -1.10 3.20
N THR A 57 2.99 -1.51 3.62
CA THR A 57 2.77 -2.85 4.15
C THR A 57 1.86 -3.68 3.24
N THR A 58 1.82 -4.99 3.49
CA THR A 58 0.87 -5.90 2.83
C THR A 58 -0.58 -5.45 2.95
N ALA A 59 -0.94 -4.83 4.08
CA ALA A 59 -2.28 -4.31 4.32
C ALA A 59 -2.59 -3.11 3.41
N ASP A 60 -1.61 -2.24 3.16
CA ASP A 60 -1.79 -1.08 2.29
C ASP A 60 -1.95 -1.52 0.83
N TRP A 61 -1.17 -2.51 0.39
CA TRP A 61 -1.31 -3.07 -0.95
C TRP A 61 -2.66 -3.77 -1.16
N ALA A 62 -3.08 -4.62 -0.21
CA ALA A 62 -4.38 -5.29 -0.27
C ALA A 62 -5.55 -4.28 -0.28
N ARG A 63 -5.46 -3.22 0.53
CA ARG A 63 -6.45 -2.15 0.54
C ARG A 63 -6.53 -1.44 -0.81
N GLN A 64 -5.39 -1.03 -1.36
CA GLN A 64 -5.36 -0.38 -2.68
C GLN A 64 -5.93 -1.27 -3.78
N PHE A 65 -5.61 -2.55 -3.77
CA PHE A 65 -6.12 -3.50 -4.74
C PHE A 65 -7.64 -3.68 -4.64
N GLU A 66 -8.18 -3.82 -3.42
CA GLU A 66 -9.62 -3.97 -3.22
C GLU A 66 -10.40 -2.69 -3.59
N VAL A 67 -9.89 -1.51 -3.24
CA VAL A 67 -10.49 -0.22 -3.63
C VAL A 67 -10.50 -0.07 -5.15
N ALA A 68 -9.38 -0.35 -5.82
CA ALA A 68 -9.29 -0.27 -7.28
C ALA A 68 -10.25 -1.24 -7.97
N LYS A 69 -10.40 -2.46 -7.43
CA LYS A 69 -11.34 -3.46 -7.94
C LYS A 69 -12.78 -2.97 -7.83
N ARG A 70 -13.20 -2.44 -6.68
CA ARG A 70 -14.57 -1.92 -6.49
C ARG A 70 -14.84 -0.71 -7.36
N PHE A 71 -13.86 0.20 -7.47
CA PHE A 71 -13.96 1.34 -8.36
C PHE A 71 -14.13 0.91 -9.82
N ALA A 72 -13.35 -0.07 -10.30
CA ALA A 72 -13.48 -0.59 -11.66
C ALA A 72 -14.87 -1.19 -11.93
N VAL A 73 -15.42 -1.95 -10.98
CA VAL A 73 -16.80 -2.47 -11.08
C VAL A 73 -17.81 -1.33 -11.15
N PHE A 74 -17.66 -0.32 -10.29
CA PHE A 74 -18.58 0.81 -10.24
C PHE A 74 -18.55 1.66 -11.52
N THR A 75 -17.36 1.92 -12.08
CA THR A 75 -17.21 2.77 -13.28
C THR A 75 -17.27 1.98 -14.59
N GLY A 76 -17.42 0.66 -14.56
CA GLY A 76 -17.27 -0.20 -15.74
C GLY A 76 -15.86 -0.18 -16.35
N GLY A 77 -14.86 0.19 -15.54
CA GLY A 77 -13.47 0.31 -15.95
C GLY A 77 -12.72 -1.03 -15.91
N ALA A 78 -11.46 -1.01 -16.37
CA ALA A 78 -10.59 -2.17 -16.23
C ALA A 78 -10.11 -2.32 -14.77
N ALA A 79 -10.17 -3.55 -14.25
CA ALA A 79 -9.59 -3.87 -12.95
C ALA A 79 -8.06 -3.69 -13.00
N GLN A 80 -7.51 -3.06 -11.97
CA GLN A 80 -6.06 -2.91 -11.85
C GLN A 80 -5.39 -4.27 -11.60
N THR A 81 -4.19 -4.46 -12.17
CA THR A 81 -3.35 -5.61 -11.84
C THR A 81 -2.73 -5.44 -10.44
N PRO A 82 -2.28 -6.53 -9.79
CA PRO A 82 -1.54 -6.45 -8.52
C PRO A 82 -0.37 -5.46 -8.55
N ALA A 83 0.41 -5.44 -9.63
CA ALA A 83 1.53 -4.52 -9.82
C ALA A 83 1.09 -3.04 -9.89
N GLN A 84 -0.04 -2.76 -10.54
CA GLN A 84 -0.61 -1.41 -10.62
C GLN A 84 -1.13 -0.93 -9.26
N ALA A 85 -1.77 -1.81 -8.48
CA ALA A 85 -2.18 -1.49 -7.13
C ALA A 85 -0.98 -1.25 -6.20
N LEU A 86 0.10 -2.03 -6.33
CA LEU A 86 1.33 -1.82 -5.57
C LEU A 86 2.00 -0.49 -5.95
N THR A 87 2.03 -0.18 -7.24
CA THR A 87 2.50 1.12 -7.75
C THR A 87 1.70 2.27 -7.13
N SER A 88 0.37 2.15 -7.06
CA SER A 88 -0.50 3.16 -6.44
C SER A 88 -0.19 3.33 -4.95
N ALA A 89 0.00 2.24 -4.20
CA ALA A 89 0.38 2.29 -2.78
C ALA A 89 1.75 2.98 -2.56
N LEU A 90 2.75 2.64 -3.38
CA LEU A 90 4.07 3.26 -3.35
C LEU A 90 4.00 4.76 -3.66
N ARG A 91 3.22 5.14 -4.68
CA ARG A 91 3.02 6.52 -5.08
C ARG A 91 2.36 7.35 -3.98
N GLN A 92 1.33 6.82 -3.32
CA GLN A 92 0.72 7.49 -2.16
C GLN A 92 1.71 7.67 -0.99
N HIS A 93 2.55 6.67 -0.74
CA HIS A 93 3.62 6.79 0.27
C HIS A 93 4.63 7.90 -0.09
N LEU A 94 4.97 8.03 -1.37
CA LEU A 94 5.86 9.09 -1.86
C LEU A 94 5.24 10.49 -1.72
N LEU A 95 3.94 10.65 -1.99
CA LEU A 95 3.23 11.92 -1.83
C LEU A 95 3.19 12.36 -0.36
N SER A 96 2.66 11.51 0.50
CA SER A 96 2.51 11.77 1.95
C SER A 96 3.85 12.06 2.64
N HIS A 97 4.93 11.54 2.05
CA HIS A 97 6.27 11.77 2.52
C HIS A 97 7.10 12.53 1.49
N ALA A 98 6.59 13.46 0.70
CA ALA A 98 7.44 14.29 -0.17
C ALA A 98 8.41 15.18 0.65
N PHE A 99 9.41 15.79 0.00
CA PHE A 99 10.27 16.79 0.65
C PHE A 99 9.47 18.06 0.96
N PHE A 100 8.79 18.62 -0.05
CA PHE A 100 7.80 19.67 0.15
C PHE A 100 6.53 19.06 0.77
N LYS A 101 6.10 19.59 1.90
CA LYS A 101 4.86 19.14 2.53
C LYS A 101 3.67 19.78 1.82
N SER A 102 2.73 18.96 1.38
CA SER A 102 1.42 19.45 0.95
C SER A 102 0.73 20.13 2.14
N PRO A 103 0.15 21.33 1.98
CA PRO A 103 -0.63 21.98 3.04
C PRO A 103 -2.04 21.37 3.18
N VAL A 104 -2.41 20.44 2.29
CA VAL A 104 -3.74 19.83 2.25
C VAL A 104 -3.95 18.91 3.45
N THR A 105 -5.15 18.97 4.02
CA THR A 105 -5.57 18.18 5.17
C THR A 105 -6.79 17.31 4.86
N VAL A 106 -7.12 16.38 5.76
CA VAL A 106 -8.37 15.59 5.67
C VAL A 106 -9.62 16.48 5.68
N ALA A 107 -9.57 17.64 6.35
CA ALA A 107 -10.68 18.60 6.35
C ALA A 107 -10.91 19.19 4.94
N ASP A 108 -9.83 19.45 4.20
CA ASP A 108 -9.92 19.91 2.81
C ASP A 108 -10.47 18.82 1.89
N ALA A 109 -10.09 17.56 2.13
CA ALA A 109 -10.65 16.42 1.40
C ALA A 109 -12.16 16.28 1.61
N LYS A 110 -12.61 16.37 2.87
CA LYS A 110 -14.05 16.37 3.20
C LYS A 110 -14.78 17.52 2.52
N ARG A 111 -14.22 18.74 2.60
CA ARG A 111 -14.78 19.93 1.94
C ARG A 111 -14.89 19.69 0.43
N TYR A 112 -13.84 19.17 -0.20
CA TYR A 112 -13.83 18.89 -1.63
C TYR A 112 -14.93 17.90 -2.03
N ARG A 113 -15.10 16.80 -1.28
CA ARG A 113 -16.19 15.85 -1.52
C ARG A 113 -17.57 16.52 -1.41
N GLN A 114 -17.80 17.32 -0.38
CA GLN A 114 -19.11 17.91 -0.09
C GLN A 114 -19.47 19.09 -0.98
N GLU A 115 -18.52 19.99 -1.23
CA GLU A 115 -18.76 21.26 -1.91
C GLU A 115 -18.44 21.20 -3.41
N ILE A 116 -17.42 20.43 -3.82
CA ILE A 116 -16.99 20.35 -5.24
C ILE A 116 -17.61 19.15 -5.94
N LEU A 117 -17.49 17.96 -5.35
CA LEU A 117 -18.10 16.75 -5.92
C LEU A 117 -19.60 16.64 -5.62
N ASN A 118 -20.13 17.50 -4.74
CA ASN A 118 -21.52 17.51 -4.29
C ASN A 118 -22.01 16.16 -3.75
N VAL A 119 -21.11 15.36 -3.17
CA VAL A 119 -21.43 14.05 -2.56
C VAL A 119 -21.71 14.25 -1.08
N GLN A 120 -22.96 14.68 -0.80
CA GLN A 120 -23.48 14.91 0.56
C GLN A 120 -23.97 13.61 1.23
N ARG A 121 -24.65 12.74 0.46
CA ARG A 121 -25.06 11.40 0.92
C ARG A 121 -23.97 10.39 0.64
N THR A 122 -23.51 9.71 1.68
CA THR A 122 -22.34 8.83 1.62
C THR A 122 -22.72 7.36 1.53
N ASP A 123 -24.00 7.03 1.63
CA ASP A 123 -24.60 5.70 1.50
C ASP A 123 -24.17 5.04 0.17
N PHE A 124 -24.04 5.86 -0.88
CA PHE A 124 -23.53 5.45 -2.18
C PHE A 124 -22.07 4.95 -2.12
N LEU A 125 -21.20 5.59 -1.32
CA LEU A 125 -19.78 5.20 -1.17
C LEU A 125 -19.67 3.84 -0.48
N GLU A 126 -20.45 3.62 0.57
CA GLU A 126 -20.47 2.35 1.27
C GLU A 126 -21.04 1.25 0.36
N THR A 127 -22.14 1.52 -0.34
CA THR A 127 -22.82 0.54 -1.21
C THR A 127 -21.96 0.15 -2.42
N ASN A 128 -21.27 1.10 -3.06
CA ASN A 128 -20.60 0.86 -4.34
C ASN A 128 -19.09 0.68 -4.20
N LEU A 129 -18.48 1.38 -3.25
CA LEU A 129 -17.03 1.35 -3.02
C LEU A 129 -16.66 0.59 -1.74
N GLY A 130 -17.61 0.26 -0.87
CA GLY A 130 -17.33 -0.41 0.40
C GLY A 130 -16.51 0.40 1.38
N MET A 131 -16.54 1.73 1.25
CA MET A 131 -15.74 2.64 2.05
C MET A 131 -16.66 3.55 2.85
N SER A 132 -16.27 3.84 4.08
CA SER A 132 -16.87 4.96 4.80
C SER A 132 -16.53 6.28 4.12
N ALA A 133 -17.27 7.34 4.46
CA ALA A 133 -16.98 8.69 3.98
C ALA A 133 -15.55 9.12 4.35
N GLU A 134 -15.14 8.81 5.58
CA GLU A 134 -13.81 9.12 6.12
C GLU A 134 -12.72 8.36 5.36
N GLU A 135 -12.94 7.07 5.08
CA GLU A 135 -11.98 6.27 4.31
C GLU A 135 -11.84 6.80 2.87
N TYR A 136 -12.95 7.19 2.24
CA TYR A 136 -12.92 7.79 0.91
C TYR A 136 -12.18 9.13 0.92
N ASP A 137 -12.47 9.99 1.89
CA ASP A 137 -11.80 11.28 2.04
C ASP A 137 -10.29 11.09 2.28
N GLN A 138 -9.90 10.12 3.12
CA GLN A 138 -8.50 9.87 3.50
C GLN A 138 -7.68 9.14 2.42
N TYR A 139 -8.25 8.17 1.71
CA TYR A 139 -7.50 7.28 0.82
C TYR A 139 -7.67 7.57 -0.67
N VAL A 140 -8.69 8.35 -1.03
CA VAL A 140 -8.97 8.71 -2.44
C VAL A 140 -8.79 10.21 -2.65
N ILE A 141 -9.53 11.04 -1.92
CA ILE A 141 -9.56 12.49 -2.16
C ILE A 141 -8.28 13.16 -1.66
N LEU A 142 -7.84 12.89 -0.44
CA LEU A 142 -6.63 13.50 0.11
C LEU A 142 -5.39 13.25 -0.76
N PRO A 143 -5.06 12.00 -1.16
CA PRO A 143 -3.90 11.76 -2.03
C PRO A 143 -4.02 12.44 -3.39
N PHE A 144 -5.24 12.55 -3.95
CA PHE A 144 -5.46 13.29 -5.18
C PHE A 144 -5.12 14.78 -5.01
N LEU A 145 -5.60 15.42 -3.94
CA LEU A 145 -5.33 16.82 -3.66
C LEU A 145 -3.85 17.07 -3.33
N GLU A 146 -3.21 16.17 -2.58
CA GLU A 146 -1.76 16.21 -2.33
C GLU A 146 -0.97 16.14 -3.63
N GLN A 147 -1.35 15.25 -4.55
CA GLN A 147 -0.73 15.17 -5.87
C GLN A 147 -0.84 16.49 -6.62
N GLN A 148 -2.03 17.10 -6.68
CA GLN A 148 -2.22 18.38 -7.35
C GLN A 148 -1.39 19.51 -6.72
N ALA A 149 -1.35 19.58 -5.39
CA ALA A 149 -0.53 20.56 -4.67
C ALA A 149 0.96 20.38 -4.99
N LEU A 150 1.45 19.14 -4.98
CA LEU A 150 2.85 18.83 -5.27
C LEU A 150 3.20 19.05 -6.74
N MET A 151 2.31 18.78 -7.69
CA MET A 151 2.53 19.12 -9.10
C MET A 151 2.82 20.62 -9.26
N GLY A 152 2.05 21.49 -8.59
CA GLY A 152 2.28 22.93 -8.61
C GLY A 152 3.60 23.36 -7.95
N GLN A 153 3.97 22.73 -6.83
CA GLN A 153 5.23 23.04 -6.11
C GLN A 153 6.46 22.61 -6.90
N TYR A 154 6.44 21.40 -7.46
CA TYR A 154 7.53 20.87 -8.28
C TYR A 154 7.53 21.39 -9.70
N LYS A 155 6.47 22.12 -10.11
CA LYS A 155 6.22 22.55 -11.50
C LYS A 155 6.26 21.38 -12.49
N ALA A 156 5.75 20.22 -12.06
CA ALA A 156 5.69 19.03 -12.90
C ALA A 156 4.55 19.18 -13.92
N GLU A 157 4.83 18.92 -15.20
CA GLU A 157 3.86 19.02 -16.29
C GLU A 157 2.92 17.81 -16.34
N SER A 158 3.33 16.69 -15.73
CA SER A 158 2.57 15.44 -15.68
C SER A 158 2.71 14.71 -14.34
N THR A 159 1.81 13.77 -14.08
CA THR A 159 1.88 12.89 -12.91
C THR A 159 3.09 11.96 -12.96
N GLU A 160 3.44 11.46 -14.15
CA GLU A 160 4.62 10.61 -14.35
C GLU A 160 5.90 11.36 -14.00
N GLU A 161 6.02 12.62 -14.43
CA GLU A 161 7.15 13.46 -14.09
C GLU A 161 7.24 13.70 -12.58
N LEU A 162 6.12 14.00 -11.91
CA LEU A 162 6.08 14.15 -10.47
C LEU A 162 6.61 12.88 -9.76
N TYR A 163 6.09 11.70 -10.12
CA TYR A 163 6.51 10.45 -9.46
C TYR A 163 7.95 10.04 -9.79
N LYS A 164 8.46 10.39 -10.97
CA LYS A 164 9.89 10.30 -11.29
C LYS A 164 10.71 11.15 -10.34
N LEU A 165 10.37 12.43 -10.16
CA LEU A 165 11.08 13.34 -9.24
C LEU A 165 11.03 12.80 -7.79
N LEU A 166 9.84 12.44 -7.30
CA LEU A 166 9.67 11.91 -5.95
C LEU A 166 10.45 10.60 -5.72
N SER A 167 10.51 9.71 -6.71
CA SER A 167 11.27 8.45 -6.62
C SER A 167 12.79 8.63 -6.72
N GLN A 168 13.24 9.75 -7.28
CA GLN A 168 14.64 10.16 -7.25
C GLN A 168 15.04 10.74 -5.88
N GLU A 169 14.18 11.57 -5.28
CA GLU A 169 14.41 12.10 -3.92
C GLU A 169 14.37 11.02 -2.84
N ARG A 170 13.51 10.01 -3.02
CA ARG A 170 13.23 8.99 -2.03
C ARG A 170 13.62 7.62 -2.51
N PHE A 171 14.66 7.07 -1.89
CA PHE A 171 14.99 5.67 -2.07
C PHE A 171 13.98 4.78 -1.34
N LEU A 172 13.44 3.81 -2.08
CA LEU A 172 12.54 2.77 -1.58
C LEU A 172 13.23 1.42 -1.74
N VAL A 173 13.33 0.67 -0.65
CA VAL A 173 13.78 -0.73 -0.67
C VAL A 173 12.55 -1.60 -0.76
N LEU A 174 12.44 -2.38 -1.83
CA LEU A 174 11.37 -3.36 -2.02
C LEU A 174 11.81 -4.72 -1.46
N PHE A 175 10.95 -5.38 -0.70
CA PHE A 175 11.24 -6.69 -0.10
C PHE A 175 10.64 -7.85 -0.89
N THR A 176 9.84 -7.61 -1.93
CA THR A 176 9.26 -8.66 -2.78
C THR A 176 10.20 -9.01 -3.94
N TRP A 177 10.41 -10.29 -4.25
CA TRP A 177 11.30 -10.68 -5.36
C TRP A 177 10.66 -10.61 -6.75
N HIS A 178 9.32 -10.66 -6.83
CA HIS A 178 8.60 -10.65 -8.11
C HIS A 178 8.47 -9.27 -8.75
N TYR A 179 8.73 -8.22 -7.99
CA TYR A 179 8.54 -6.85 -8.44
C TYR A 179 9.84 -6.08 -8.35
N ARG A 180 10.02 -5.15 -9.28
CA ARG A 180 11.14 -4.22 -9.24
C ARG A 180 10.62 -2.80 -9.27
N TRP A 181 11.11 -1.98 -8.34
CA TRP A 181 10.82 -0.55 -8.35
C TRP A 181 11.69 0.16 -9.39
N ASP A 182 11.05 0.71 -10.41
CA ASP A 182 11.70 1.56 -11.40
C ASP A 182 11.63 3.03 -10.98
N ARG A 183 12.80 3.59 -10.64
CA ARG A 183 12.97 4.98 -10.24
C ARG A 183 12.97 5.96 -11.43
N ALA A 184 13.07 5.47 -12.66
CA ALA A 184 12.98 6.34 -13.83
C ALA A 184 11.53 6.73 -14.12
N THR A 185 10.58 5.86 -13.76
CA THR A 185 9.15 5.98 -14.05
C THR A 185 8.29 6.13 -12.79
N GLY A 186 8.83 5.78 -11.62
CA GLY A 186 8.08 5.75 -10.38
C GLY A 186 6.97 4.69 -10.43
N SER A 187 7.26 3.50 -10.99
CA SER A 187 6.33 2.38 -11.07
C SER A 187 6.99 1.02 -10.81
N ILE A 188 6.16 0.02 -10.54
CA ILE A 188 6.59 -1.37 -10.43
C ILE A 188 6.65 -2.01 -11.82
N LEU A 189 7.74 -2.76 -12.07
CA LEU A 189 7.93 -3.69 -13.18
C LEU A 189 7.77 -5.13 -12.71
#